data_AF-A0A2R6N8H7-F1
#
_entry.id   AF-A0A2R6N8H7-F1
#
_cell.length_a   1.000
_cell.length_b   1.000
_cell.length_c   1.000
_cell.angle_alpha   90.00
_cell.angle_beta   90.00
_cell.angle_gamma   90.00
#
_symmetry.space_group_name_H-M   'P 1'
#
loop_
_entity.id
_entity.type
_entity.pdbx_description
1 polymer ?
#
loop_
_entity_poly.entity_id
_entity_poly.type
_entity_poly.pdbx_seq_one_letter_code
_entity_poly.pdbx_strand_id
1 'polypeptide(L)'
;MNEVQLEVAKAYPNDSGRGIARLDPDTLLHLKLSPGDIIEIEGGDTTAAKVWRADRQDWNTDTVRIDGFTRQNADVGIGERVEIRKAEERKADTLVLAPPEEASVQFGSDAAGMVKRQILKRPVVGRDIVPVMSSTNHPFMRSPGQAIPLIAVETEPDGVALVTEDTEVELREEPISGFEKTGGGITYEDIGGLDNEIQRVREMVELPMKHPQIFQKLGIEPPQGVLLHGPPGTGKTLLAKAVANETSASFFSIAGPEIISKYYGESEQQLREIFEDATEESPAIIFIDELDS
;
A
#
# COMPACT_ATOMS: atom_id res chain seq x y z
N MET A 1 -19.35 20.73 3.11
CA MET A 1 -19.32 20.25 1.71
C MET A 1 -20.26 19.05 1.63
N ASN A 2 -20.52 18.47 0.46
CA ASN A 2 -21.21 17.18 0.44
C ASN A 2 -20.15 16.11 0.75
N GLU A 3 -20.44 15.25 1.71
CA GLU A 3 -19.58 14.17 2.20
C GLU A 3 -20.35 12.85 2.09
N VAL A 4 -19.63 11.76 1.84
CA VAL A 4 -20.21 10.41 1.76
C VAL A 4 -19.26 9.41 2.41
N GLN A 5 -19.82 8.42 3.09
CA GLN A 5 -19.05 7.28 3.59
C GLN A 5 -19.18 6.11 2.62
N LEU A 6 -18.03 5.60 2.16
CA LEU A 6 -17.98 4.48 1.23
C LEU A 6 -17.06 3.38 1.75
N GLU A 7 -17.38 2.15 1.42
CA GLU A 7 -16.55 0.99 1.70
C GLU A 7 -15.39 0.90 0.69
N VAL A 8 -14.17 0.67 1.17
CA VAL A 8 -12.98 0.57 0.35
C VAL A 8 -12.93 -0.79 -0.35
N ALA A 9 -12.81 -0.76 -1.66
CA ALA A 9 -12.65 -1.93 -2.51
C ALA A 9 -11.32 -1.89 -3.29
N LYS A 10 -10.85 -3.06 -3.72
CA LYS A 10 -9.62 -3.21 -4.52
C LYS A 10 -9.74 -2.45 -5.84
N ALA A 11 -8.72 -1.66 -6.19
CA ALA A 11 -8.62 -1.02 -7.50
C ALA A 11 -8.67 -2.03 -8.65
N TYR A 12 -9.03 -1.54 -9.84
CA TYR A 12 -8.82 -2.32 -11.05
C TYR A 12 -7.32 -2.46 -11.33
N PRO A 13 -6.85 -3.58 -11.93
CA PRO A 13 -5.42 -3.80 -12.18
C PRO A 13 -4.73 -2.64 -12.93
N ASN A 14 -5.43 -1.99 -13.87
CA ASN A 14 -4.91 -0.88 -14.67
C ASN A 14 -4.85 0.47 -13.95
N ASP A 15 -5.42 0.55 -12.75
CA ASP A 15 -5.43 1.76 -11.92
C ASP A 15 -4.32 1.75 -10.85
N SER A 16 -3.63 0.61 -10.66
CA SER A 16 -2.59 0.46 -9.64
C SER A 16 -1.47 1.48 -9.79
N GLY A 17 -1.13 2.15 -8.68
CA GLY A 17 -0.08 3.16 -8.59
C GLY A 17 -0.41 4.50 -9.23
N ARG A 18 -1.66 4.73 -9.69
CA ARG A 18 -2.04 5.94 -10.42
C ARG A 18 -2.75 6.98 -9.54
N GLY A 19 -3.10 6.65 -8.30
CA GLY A 19 -3.84 7.55 -7.42
C GLY A 19 -5.25 7.85 -7.97
N ILE A 20 -5.93 6.82 -8.45
CA ILE A 20 -7.29 6.90 -9.01
C ILE A 20 -8.28 6.32 -8.00
N ALA A 21 -9.38 7.04 -7.79
CA ALA A 21 -10.55 6.57 -7.07
C ALA A 21 -11.72 6.34 -8.04
N ARG A 22 -12.30 5.14 -8.01
CA ARG A 22 -13.47 4.78 -8.82
C ARG A 22 -14.75 4.92 -8.00
N LEU A 23 -15.65 5.78 -8.48
CA LEU A 23 -16.95 6.04 -7.86
C LEU A 23 -18.09 5.76 -8.86
N ASP A 24 -19.22 5.29 -8.35
CA ASP A 24 -20.41 5.06 -9.16
C ASP A 24 -21.12 6.40 -9.53
N PRO A 25 -21.99 6.40 -10.55
CA PRO A 25 -22.65 7.62 -11.02
C PRO A 25 -23.47 8.37 -9.97
N ASP A 26 -24.11 7.67 -9.03
CA ASP A 26 -24.99 8.29 -8.04
C ASP A 26 -24.15 9.00 -6.97
N THR A 27 -23.04 8.39 -6.54
CA THR A 27 -22.04 9.05 -5.69
C THR A 27 -21.44 10.30 -6.37
N LEU A 28 -21.07 10.20 -7.65
CA LEU A 28 -20.54 11.35 -8.40
C LEU A 28 -21.54 12.50 -8.44
N LEU A 29 -22.82 12.19 -8.68
CA LEU A 29 -23.89 13.19 -8.70
C LEU A 29 -24.09 13.81 -7.31
N HIS A 30 -24.07 12.99 -6.25
CA HIS A 30 -24.22 13.44 -4.87
C HIS A 30 -23.12 14.42 -4.46
N LEU A 31 -21.86 14.06 -4.75
CA LEU A 31 -20.68 14.90 -4.45
C LEU A 31 -20.46 16.03 -5.46
N LYS A 32 -21.26 16.09 -6.54
CA LYS A 32 -21.13 17.06 -7.64
C LYS A 32 -19.75 17.00 -8.31
N LEU A 33 -19.28 15.78 -8.56
CA LEU A 33 -17.98 15.48 -9.15
C LEU A 33 -18.11 15.16 -10.64
N SER A 34 -17.10 15.56 -11.41
CA SER A 34 -16.87 15.09 -12.78
C SER A 34 -15.65 14.17 -12.84
N PRO A 35 -15.56 13.25 -13.82
CA PRO A 35 -14.33 12.49 -14.04
C PRO A 35 -13.14 13.42 -14.25
N GLY A 36 -12.07 13.21 -13.48
CA GLY A 36 -10.88 14.06 -13.44
C GLY A 36 -10.83 15.03 -12.26
N ASP A 37 -11.96 15.28 -11.58
CA ASP A 37 -11.96 16.03 -10.31
C ASP A 37 -11.16 15.29 -9.24
N ILE A 38 -10.73 16.01 -8.21
CA ILE A 38 -9.98 15.46 -7.09
C ILE A 38 -10.88 15.37 -5.87
N ILE A 39 -10.75 14.25 -5.15
CA ILE A 39 -11.38 14.04 -3.86
C ILE A 39 -10.32 13.93 -2.79
N GLU A 40 -10.72 14.34 -1.60
CA GLU A 40 -10.04 14.04 -0.36
C GLU A 40 -10.66 12.76 0.22
N ILE A 41 -9.81 11.87 0.73
CA ILE A 41 -10.17 10.59 1.33
C ILE A 41 -9.66 10.62 2.75
N GLU A 42 -10.57 10.56 3.72
CA GLU A 42 -10.28 10.58 5.14
C GLU A 42 -10.53 9.18 5.74
N GLY A 43 -9.44 8.53 6.16
CA GLY A 43 -9.43 7.25 6.88
C GLY A 43 -8.81 7.41 8.26
N GLY A 44 -7.76 6.64 8.58
CA GLY A 44 -6.88 6.92 9.72
C GLY A 44 -6.02 8.16 9.49
N ASP A 45 -5.58 8.33 8.24
CA ASP A 45 -4.89 9.50 7.71
C ASP A 45 -5.69 10.10 6.54
N THR A 46 -5.32 11.32 6.12
CA THR A 46 -5.96 12.03 5.01
C THR A 46 -5.07 12.01 3.77
N THR A 47 -5.63 11.63 2.64
CA THR A 47 -4.95 11.63 1.34
C THR A 47 -5.89 12.13 0.23
N ALA A 48 -5.41 12.15 -1.02
CA ALA A 48 -6.20 12.57 -2.16
C ALA A 48 -6.06 11.65 -3.36
N ALA A 49 -7.13 11.59 -4.17
CA ALA A 49 -7.15 10.78 -5.38
C ALA A 49 -7.95 11.46 -6.50
N LYS A 50 -7.61 11.10 -7.74
CA LYS A 50 -8.34 11.56 -8.93
C LYS A 50 -9.54 10.66 -9.21
N VAL A 51 -10.70 11.28 -9.42
CA VAL A 51 -11.96 10.57 -9.60
C VAL A 51 -12.12 10.07 -11.03
N TRP A 52 -12.51 8.80 -11.15
CA TRP A 52 -13.00 8.20 -12.39
C TRP A 52 -14.28 7.40 -12.14
N ARG A 53 -15.03 7.13 -13.21
CA ARG A 53 -16.25 6.32 -13.12
C ARG A 53 -15.89 4.86 -12.86
N ALA A 54 -16.60 4.24 -11.92
CA ALA A 54 -16.60 2.79 -11.72
C ALA A 54 -17.34 2.06 -12.86
N ASP A 55 -16.96 0.80 -13.07
CA ASP A 55 -17.65 -0.08 -14.02
C ASP A 55 -19.06 -0.42 -13.53
N ARG A 56 -19.93 -0.79 -14.48
CA ARG A 56 -21.38 -0.99 -14.21
C ARG A 56 -21.69 -2.04 -13.14
N GLN A 57 -20.78 -2.99 -12.94
CA GLN A 57 -20.91 -4.05 -11.94
C GLN A 57 -20.76 -3.52 -10.50
N ASP A 58 -20.10 -2.37 -10.33
CA ASP A 58 -19.79 -1.74 -9.04
C ASP A 58 -20.68 -0.53 -8.78
N TRP A 59 -21.85 -0.45 -9.42
CA TRP A 59 -22.82 0.61 -9.19
C TRP A 59 -23.75 0.24 -8.03
N ASN A 60 -24.10 1.23 -7.20
CA ASN A 60 -24.99 1.06 -6.04
C ASN A 60 -24.46 0.06 -4.99
N THR A 61 -23.15 -0.11 -4.92
CA THR A 61 -22.49 -0.96 -3.91
C THR A 61 -21.99 -0.16 -2.72
N ASP A 62 -22.16 1.18 -2.71
CA ASP A 62 -21.61 2.10 -1.70
C ASP A 62 -20.09 1.91 -1.50
N THR A 63 -19.36 1.63 -2.59
CA THR A 63 -17.93 1.37 -2.56
C THR A 63 -17.11 2.40 -3.31
N VAL A 64 -15.90 2.67 -2.82
CA VAL A 64 -14.84 3.35 -3.56
C VAL A 64 -13.73 2.37 -3.88
N ARG A 65 -13.30 2.28 -5.15
CA ARG A 65 -12.12 1.47 -5.50
C ARG A 65 -10.87 2.34 -5.55
N ILE A 66 -9.86 2.01 -4.76
CA ILE A 66 -8.56 2.70 -4.66
C ILE A 66 -7.41 1.71 -4.62
N ASP A 67 -6.23 2.13 -5.09
CA ASP A 67 -5.04 1.28 -5.14
C ASP A 67 -4.37 1.13 -3.76
N GLY A 68 -3.43 0.18 -3.65
CA GLY A 68 -2.75 -0.10 -2.38
C GLY A 68 -1.99 1.10 -1.81
N PHE A 69 -1.40 1.95 -2.66
CA PHE A 69 -0.69 3.15 -2.20
C PHE A 69 -1.66 4.19 -1.63
N THR A 70 -2.79 4.45 -2.29
CA THR A 70 -3.82 5.35 -1.75
C THR A 70 -4.44 4.79 -0.47
N ARG A 71 -4.60 3.46 -0.35
CA ARG A 71 -5.03 2.81 0.90
C ARG A 71 -4.03 3.02 2.03
N GLN A 72 -2.75 2.81 1.77
CA GLN A 72 -1.68 3.04 2.75
C GLN A 72 -1.61 4.51 3.17
N ASN A 73 -1.75 5.45 2.24
CA ASN A 73 -1.74 6.89 2.54
C ASN A 73 -2.93 7.33 3.39
N ALA A 74 -4.08 6.66 3.26
CA ALA A 74 -5.27 6.91 4.06
C ALA A 74 -5.29 6.09 5.37
N ASP A 75 -4.29 5.25 5.61
CA ASP A 75 -4.26 4.23 6.68
C ASP A 75 -5.56 3.43 6.76
N VAL A 76 -5.94 2.79 5.64
CA VAL A 76 -7.21 2.07 5.52
C VAL A 76 -7.08 0.73 4.80
N GLY A 77 -7.84 -0.26 5.26
CA GLY A 77 -7.97 -1.58 4.66
C GLY A 77 -9.09 -1.72 3.64
N ILE A 78 -9.08 -2.84 2.91
CA ILE A 78 -10.22 -3.23 2.07
C ILE A 78 -11.37 -3.69 2.98
N GLY A 79 -12.59 -3.21 2.72
CA GLY A 79 -13.79 -3.48 3.52
C GLY A 79 -14.01 -2.47 4.66
N GLU A 80 -13.03 -1.61 4.93
CA GLU A 80 -13.19 -0.49 5.84
C GLU A 80 -13.89 0.68 5.17
N ARG A 81 -14.39 1.63 5.97
CA ARG A 81 -15.10 2.81 5.45
C ARG A 81 -14.21 4.03 5.53
N VAL A 82 -14.25 4.82 4.46
CA VAL A 82 -13.62 6.14 4.38
C VAL A 82 -14.68 7.21 4.18
N GLU A 83 -14.39 8.40 4.66
CA GLU A 83 -15.16 9.60 4.33
C GLU A 83 -14.56 10.27 3.09
N ILE A 84 -15.41 10.60 2.13
CA ILE A 84 -15.01 11.19 0.86
C ILE A 84 -15.73 12.51 0.65
N ARG A 85 -14.96 13.53 0.29
CA ARG A 85 -15.46 14.84 -0.13
C ARG A 85 -14.69 15.37 -1.33
N LYS A 86 -15.30 16.32 -2.03
CA LYS A 86 -14.60 17.07 -3.08
C LYS A 86 -13.45 17.86 -2.45
N ALA A 87 -12.24 17.70 -2.96
CA ALA A 87 -11.08 18.42 -2.45
C ALA A 87 -11.13 19.91 -2.82
N GLU A 88 -10.50 20.74 -2.00
CA GLU A 88 -10.09 22.09 -2.39
C GLU A 88 -8.65 22.02 -2.91
N GLU A 89 -8.46 21.56 -4.15
CA GLU A 89 -7.13 21.39 -4.71
C GLU A 89 -6.45 22.73 -5.04
N ARG A 90 -5.14 22.78 -4.82
CA ARG A 90 -4.29 23.87 -5.32
C ARG A 90 -3.18 23.28 -6.17
N LYS A 91 -2.68 24.04 -7.14
CA LYS A 91 -1.49 23.62 -7.90
C LYS A 91 -0.31 23.61 -6.95
N ALA A 92 0.47 22.53 -6.98
CA ALA A 92 1.72 22.45 -6.24
C ALA A 92 2.74 23.41 -6.87
N ASP A 93 3.25 24.33 -6.06
CA ASP A 93 4.41 25.15 -6.40
C ASP A 93 5.69 24.33 -6.22
N THR A 94 5.81 23.69 -5.04
CA THR A 94 6.95 22.85 -4.65
C THR A 94 6.47 21.49 -4.13
N LEU A 95 7.16 20.42 -4.51
CA LEU A 95 6.99 19.08 -3.94
C LEU A 95 8.37 18.47 -3.66
N VAL A 96 8.62 18.16 -2.39
CA VAL A 96 9.86 17.50 -1.98
C VAL A 96 9.57 16.03 -1.66
N LEU A 97 10.33 15.14 -2.28
CA LEU A 97 10.20 13.70 -2.10
C LEU A 97 11.48 13.13 -1.47
N ALA A 98 11.35 12.16 -0.58
CA ALA A 98 12.47 11.44 0.02
C ALA A 98 12.24 9.92 0.01
N PRO A 99 13.29 9.10 -0.13
CA PRO A 99 13.16 7.66 0.03
C PRO A 99 12.98 7.28 1.52
N PRO A 100 12.23 6.22 1.85
CA PRO A 100 12.28 5.63 3.20
C PRO A 100 13.65 4.98 3.48
N GLU A 101 14.04 4.82 4.75
CA GLU A 101 15.32 4.19 5.15
C GLU A 101 15.57 2.82 4.51
N GLU A 102 14.53 2.00 4.36
CA GLU A 102 14.61 0.67 3.74
C GLU A 102 14.77 0.74 2.22
N ALA A 103 14.42 1.88 1.61
CA ALA A 103 14.62 2.14 0.21
C ALA A 103 16.02 2.72 -0.02
N SER A 104 17.02 1.84 -0.11
CA SER A 104 18.34 2.18 -0.64
C SER A 104 18.23 2.61 -2.11
N VAL A 105 18.06 3.92 -2.32
CA VAL A 105 17.84 4.55 -3.64
C VAL A 105 18.94 5.57 -3.88
N GLN A 106 19.67 5.42 -4.99
CA GLN A 106 20.59 6.43 -5.50
C GLN A 106 19.94 7.16 -6.66
N PHE A 107 19.85 8.49 -6.58
CA PHE A 107 19.29 9.32 -7.62
C PHE A 107 20.37 9.67 -8.66
N GLY A 108 20.15 9.30 -9.92
CA GLY A 108 21.01 9.73 -11.02
C GLY A 108 20.72 11.17 -11.46
N SER A 109 21.53 11.68 -12.39
CA SER A 109 21.26 12.97 -13.03
C SER A 109 19.92 12.93 -13.79
N ASP A 110 19.06 13.94 -13.57
CA ASP A 110 17.66 14.05 -14.05
C ASP A 110 16.63 13.13 -13.36
N ALA A 111 16.93 12.53 -12.20
CA ALA A 111 15.94 11.73 -11.47
C ALA A 111 14.66 12.54 -11.13
N ALA A 112 14.81 13.79 -10.67
CA ALA A 112 13.68 14.66 -10.35
C ALA A 112 12.75 14.92 -11.56
N GLY A 113 13.32 15.20 -12.73
CA GLY A 113 12.56 15.39 -13.96
C GLY A 113 11.83 14.13 -14.41
N MET A 114 12.44 12.96 -14.23
CA MET A 114 11.79 11.67 -14.49
C MET A 114 10.61 11.42 -13.55
N VAL A 115 10.81 11.63 -12.25
CA VAL A 115 9.76 11.47 -11.23
C VAL A 115 8.59 12.39 -11.54
N LYS A 116 8.84 13.69 -11.77
CA LYS A 116 7.82 14.68 -12.14
C LYS A 116 6.97 14.23 -13.33
N ARG A 117 7.59 13.66 -14.38
CA ARG A 117 6.85 13.16 -15.56
C ARG A 117 5.91 12.00 -15.22
N GLN A 118 6.31 11.11 -14.31
CA GLN A 118 5.47 9.98 -13.90
C GLN A 118 4.30 10.40 -13.01
N ILE A 119 4.50 11.41 -12.15
CA ILE A 119 3.50 11.87 -11.19
C ILE A 119 2.67 13.07 -11.70
N LEU A 120 2.81 13.43 -12.98
CA LEU A 120 2.13 14.59 -13.56
C LEU A 120 0.60 14.43 -13.46
N LYS A 121 -0.07 15.49 -13.00
CA LYS A 121 -1.51 15.52 -12.70
C LYS A 121 -1.93 14.61 -11.54
N ARG A 122 -1.01 14.07 -10.73
CA ARG A 122 -1.34 13.32 -9.52
C ARG A 122 -1.62 14.31 -8.38
N PRO A 123 -2.72 14.16 -7.63
CA PRO A 123 -2.87 14.86 -6.36
C PRO A 123 -1.97 14.20 -5.30
N VAL A 124 -1.39 15.01 -4.44
CA VAL A 124 -0.48 14.59 -3.36
C VAL A 124 -0.79 15.41 -2.12
N VAL A 125 -0.77 14.76 -0.97
CA VAL A 125 -0.83 15.36 0.37
C VAL A 125 0.51 15.11 1.07
N GLY A 126 0.90 16.00 1.99
CA GLY A 126 2.08 15.75 2.83
C GLY A 126 2.00 14.38 3.52
N ARG A 127 3.13 13.69 3.59
CA ARG A 127 3.32 12.30 4.04
C ARG A 127 2.80 11.20 3.10
N ASP A 128 2.20 11.54 1.96
CA ASP A 128 1.78 10.54 0.98
C ASP A 128 2.97 9.74 0.45
N ILE A 129 2.73 8.45 0.26
CA ILE A 129 3.56 7.53 -0.50
C ILE A 129 3.22 7.72 -1.98
N VAL A 130 4.23 8.05 -2.76
CA VAL A 130 4.18 8.32 -4.18
C VAL A 130 5.02 7.26 -4.91
N PRO A 131 4.39 6.25 -5.52
CA PRO A 131 5.11 5.20 -6.25
C PRO A 131 5.68 5.73 -7.57
N VAL A 132 6.98 5.48 -7.78
CA VAL A 132 7.68 5.76 -9.02
C VAL A 132 8.09 4.44 -9.66
N MET A 133 7.69 4.20 -10.90
CA MET A 133 7.99 2.93 -11.58
C MET A 133 9.45 2.88 -12.03
N SER A 134 10.17 1.84 -11.62
CA SER A 134 11.49 1.52 -12.17
C SER A 134 11.37 0.97 -13.59
N SER A 135 11.89 1.71 -14.58
CA SER A 135 12.03 1.24 -15.96
C SER A 135 13.45 0.73 -16.24
N THR A 136 13.65 -0.07 -17.28
CA THR A 136 14.96 -0.62 -17.69
C THR A 136 16.04 0.44 -17.99
N ASN A 137 15.65 1.72 -18.12
CA ASN A 137 16.54 2.88 -18.30
C ASN A 137 16.59 3.80 -17.07
N HIS A 138 16.07 3.38 -15.91
CA HIS A 138 16.12 4.20 -14.70
C HIS A 138 17.50 4.15 -14.04
N PRO A 139 17.93 5.27 -13.42
CA PRO A 139 19.18 5.33 -12.65
C PRO A 139 19.13 4.54 -11.33
N PHE A 140 18.03 3.84 -11.04
CA PHE A 140 17.82 3.08 -9.81
C PHE A 140 18.22 1.61 -9.98
N MET A 141 19.16 1.12 -9.16
CA MET A 141 19.55 -0.30 -9.14
C MET A 141 18.51 -1.16 -8.39
N ARG A 142 17.30 -1.31 -8.92
CA ARG A 142 16.30 -2.31 -8.45
C ARG A 142 15.78 -3.14 -9.61
N SER A 143 15.25 -4.33 -9.30
CA SER A 143 14.64 -5.23 -10.28
C SER A 143 13.62 -4.48 -11.15
N PRO A 144 13.65 -4.65 -12.48
CA PRO A 144 12.71 -4.00 -13.38
C PRO A 144 11.26 -4.30 -12.99
N GLY A 145 10.39 -3.29 -13.00
CA GLY A 145 8.95 -3.46 -12.76
C GLY A 145 8.48 -3.31 -11.31
N GLN A 146 9.38 -3.10 -10.34
CA GLN A 146 8.97 -2.75 -8.97
C GLN A 146 8.84 -1.22 -8.81
N ALA A 147 7.79 -0.79 -8.10
CA ALA A 147 7.63 0.61 -7.72
C ALA A 147 8.62 0.98 -6.61
N ILE A 148 9.22 2.16 -6.73
CA ILE A 148 10.03 2.80 -5.70
C ILE A 148 9.10 3.75 -4.95
N PRO A 149 8.76 3.47 -3.69
CA PRO A 149 7.96 4.40 -2.91
C PRO A 149 8.84 5.58 -2.51
N LEU A 150 8.42 6.78 -2.90
CA LEU A 150 8.97 8.03 -2.39
C LEU A 150 7.91 8.70 -1.52
N ILE A 151 8.33 9.38 -0.46
CA ILE A 151 7.41 10.01 0.49
C ILE A 151 7.41 11.51 0.24
N ALA A 152 6.21 12.11 0.16
CA ALA A 152 6.01 13.54 0.08
C ALA A 152 6.30 14.20 1.43
N VAL A 153 7.56 14.55 1.67
CA VAL A 153 7.97 15.16 2.94
C VAL A 153 7.52 16.61 3.07
N GLU A 154 7.30 17.28 1.95
CA GLU A 154 6.91 18.68 1.90
C GLU A 154 6.10 18.96 0.64
N THR A 155 5.01 19.71 0.81
CA THR A 155 4.12 20.15 -0.28
C THR A 155 3.80 21.62 -0.09
N GLU A 156 4.06 22.45 -1.09
CA GLU A 156 3.65 23.85 -1.08
C GLU A 156 2.62 24.08 -2.20
N PRO A 157 1.41 24.58 -1.89
CA PRO A 157 0.88 24.85 -0.55
C PRO A 157 0.52 23.57 0.23
N ASP A 158 0.39 23.69 1.55
CA ASP A 158 -0.12 22.61 2.41
C ASP A 158 -1.55 22.17 2.01
N GLY A 159 -1.82 20.88 2.21
CA GLY A 159 -3.10 20.24 1.91
C GLY A 159 -3.05 19.45 0.59
N VAL A 160 -4.17 19.40 -0.12
CA VAL A 160 -4.27 18.67 -1.39
C VAL A 160 -3.61 19.47 -2.51
N ALA A 161 -2.41 19.05 -2.90
CA ALA A 161 -1.59 19.69 -3.91
C ALA A 161 -1.59 18.89 -5.23
N LEU A 162 -1.98 19.51 -6.33
CA LEU A 162 -1.98 18.91 -7.66
C LEU A 162 -0.63 19.15 -8.35
N VAL A 163 0.08 18.08 -8.68
CA VAL A 163 1.34 18.17 -9.43
C VAL A 163 1.07 18.55 -10.88
N THR A 164 1.73 19.60 -11.37
CA THR A 164 1.59 20.14 -12.72
C THR A 164 2.93 20.29 -13.44
N GLU A 165 2.92 20.77 -14.68
CA GLU A 165 4.15 21.05 -15.44
C GLU A 165 4.96 22.20 -14.82
N ASP A 166 4.32 23.07 -14.03
CA ASP A 166 4.95 24.21 -13.37
C ASP A 166 5.54 23.85 -12.00
N THR A 167 5.15 22.71 -11.42
CA THR A 167 5.60 22.29 -10.08
C THR A 167 7.10 21.99 -10.03
N GLU A 168 7.81 22.59 -9.09
CA GLU A 168 9.20 22.28 -8.79
C GLU A 168 9.26 21.00 -7.95
N VAL A 169 9.93 19.96 -8.47
CA VAL A 169 10.06 18.67 -7.77
C VAL A 169 11.50 18.49 -7.34
N GLU A 170 11.69 18.31 -6.05
CA GLU A 170 13.00 18.05 -5.44
C GLU A 170 13.06 16.65 -4.86
N LEU A 171 14.23 16.01 -4.97
CA LEU A 171 14.48 14.70 -4.37
C LEU A 171 15.56 14.85 -3.30
N ARG A 172 15.23 14.53 -2.05
CA ARG A 172 16.21 14.44 -0.96
C ARG A 172 16.89 13.08 -1.02
N GLU A 173 18.23 13.10 -0.91
CA GLU A 173 19.03 11.88 -0.83
C GLU A 173 18.98 11.24 0.55
N GLU A 174 18.81 12.05 1.59
CA GLU A 174 18.70 11.59 2.98
C GLU A 174 17.40 10.81 3.17
N PRO A 175 17.49 9.52 3.54
CA PRO A 175 16.30 8.73 3.82
C PRO A 175 15.57 9.23 5.06
N ILE A 176 14.27 8.98 5.12
CA ILE A 176 13.43 9.36 6.26
C ILE A 176 12.90 8.14 7.01
N SER A 177 12.85 8.26 8.34
CA SER A 177 12.31 7.27 9.27
C SER A 177 10.82 7.49 9.56
N GLY A 178 10.17 6.51 10.18
CA GLY A 178 8.73 6.55 10.50
C GLY A 178 7.82 6.15 9.34
N PHE A 179 8.41 5.58 8.27
CA PHE A 179 7.72 4.99 7.12
C PHE A 179 8.19 3.54 6.90
N GLU A 180 8.56 2.84 7.96
CA GLU A 180 9.02 1.43 7.93
C GLU A 180 7.97 0.52 7.27
N LYS A 181 6.67 0.79 7.52
CA LYS A 181 5.55 0.09 6.87
C LYS A 181 5.38 0.37 5.37
N THR A 182 6.16 1.31 4.81
CA THR A 182 6.11 1.77 3.41
C THR A 182 7.13 1.06 2.52
N GLY A 183 7.97 0.18 3.07
CA GLY A 183 9.08 -0.50 2.41
C GLY A 183 8.73 -1.30 1.15
N GLY A 184 8.60 -0.62 0.00
CA GLY A 184 8.56 -1.22 -1.35
C GLY A 184 7.51 -2.30 -1.54
N GLY A 185 6.36 -2.15 -0.87
CA GLY A 185 5.42 -3.23 -0.64
C GLY A 185 4.78 -3.75 -1.92
N ILE A 186 4.98 -5.03 -2.20
CA ILE A 186 4.13 -5.79 -3.12
C ILE A 186 2.71 -5.68 -2.58
N THR A 187 1.75 -5.30 -3.42
CA THR A 187 0.32 -5.23 -3.08
C THR A 187 -0.42 -6.45 -3.63
N TYR A 188 -1.66 -6.68 -3.23
CA TYR A 188 -2.47 -7.75 -3.84
C TYR A 188 -2.71 -7.51 -5.33
N GLU A 189 -2.60 -6.26 -5.81
CA GLU A 189 -2.70 -5.88 -7.22
C GLU A 189 -1.49 -6.34 -8.04
N ASP A 190 -0.32 -6.50 -7.41
CA ASP A 190 0.91 -6.94 -8.09
C ASP A 190 0.97 -8.47 -8.29
N ILE A 191 0.00 -9.20 -7.74
CA ILE A 191 -0.07 -10.66 -7.80
C ILE A 191 -1.14 -11.09 -8.81
N GLY A 192 -0.69 -11.62 -9.95
CA GLY A 192 -1.58 -12.11 -11.01
C GLY A 192 -1.98 -13.58 -10.84
N GLY A 193 -3.25 -13.90 -11.13
CA GLY A 193 -3.72 -15.28 -11.30
C GLY A 193 -3.98 -16.07 -10.01
N LEU A 194 -3.98 -15.40 -8.85
CA LEU A 194 -4.19 -16.01 -7.53
C LEU A 194 -5.39 -15.38 -6.79
N ASP A 195 -6.42 -14.93 -7.52
CA ASP A 195 -7.53 -14.18 -6.93
C ASP A 195 -8.24 -14.96 -5.80
N ASN A 196 -8.45 -16.27 -5.98
CA ASN A 196 -9.09 -17.13 -4.97
C ASN A 196 -8.20 -17.33 -3.74
N GLU A 197 -6.90 -17.53 -3.96
CA GLU A 197 -5.92 -17.74 -2.89
C GLU A 197 -5.73 -16.46 -2.08
N ILE A 198 -5.64 -15.32 -2.75
CA ILE A 198 -5.60 -13.98 -2.14
C ILE A 198 -6.83 -13.80 -1.25
N GLN A 199 -8.05 -14.08 -1.76
CA GLN A 199 -9.27 -13.95 -0.96
C GLN A 199 -9.22 -14.81 0.31
N ARG A 200 -8.79 -16.07 0.21
CA ARG A 200 -8.70 -16.97 1.38
C ARG A 200 -7.69 -16.47 2.41
N VAL A 201 -6.52 -16.01 1.97
CA VAL A 201 -5.50 -15.50 2.91
C VAL A 201 -5.99 -14.22 3.58
N ARG A 202 -6.70 -13.35 2.87
CA ARG A 202 -7.33 -12.16 3.46
C ARG A 202 -8.36 -12.52 4.54
N GLU A 203 -9.22 -13.49 4.28
CA GLU A 203 -10.21 -13.95 5.26
C GLU A 203 -9.56 -14.60 6.49
N MET A 204 -8.44 -15.31 6.31
CA MET A 204 -7.75 -16.01 7.40
C MET A 204 -6.76 -15.13 8.19
N VAL A 205 -6.17 -14.11 7.58
CA VAL A 205 -5.10 -13.30 8.18
C VAL A 205 -5.53 -11.85 8.37
N GLU A 206 -5.93 -11.17 7.30
CA GLU A 206 -6.26 -9.74 7.33
C GLU A 206 -7.51 -9.46 8.18
N LEU A 207 -8.58 -10.24 7.98
CA LEU A 207 -9.87 -10.01 8.64
C LEU A 207 -9.79 -10.15 10.18
N PRO A 208 -9.15 -11.19 10.76
CA PRO A 208 -8.92 -11.25 12.21
C PRO A 208 -8.15 -10.06 12.79
N MET A 209 -7.14 -9.57 12.07
CA MET A 209 -6.26 -8.52 12.56
C MET A 209 -6.94 -7.16 12.55
N LYS A 210 -7.67 -6.83 11.47
CA LYS A 210 -8.37 -5.53 11.35
C LYS A 210 -9.69 -5.49 12.11
N HIS A 211 -10.40 -6.63 12.20
CA HIS A 211 -11.74 -6.68 12.78
C HIS A 211 -11.91 -7.77 13.85
N PRO A 212 -11.10 -7.75 14.93
CA PRO A 212 -11.18 -8.75 16.01
C PRO A 212 -12.58 -8.82 16.66
N GLN A 213 -13.31 -7.70 16.67
CA GLN A 213 -14.68 -7.60 17.18
C GLN A 213 -15.68 -8.52 16.47
N ILE A 214 -15.47 -8.85 15.19
CA ILE A 214 -16.37 -9.74 14.44
C ILE A 214 -16.24 -11.16 14.98
N PHE A 215 -15.01 -11.63 15.19
CA PHE A 215 -14.70 -12.95 15.73
C PHE A 215 -15.20 -13.10 17.17
N GLN A 216 -15.01 -12.06 17.99
CA GLN A 216 -15.55 -12.03 19.36
C GLN A 216 -17.08 -12.11 19.41
N LYS A 217 -17.78 -11.39 18.53
CA LYS A 217 -19.26 -11.43 18.45
C LYS A 217 -19.79 -12.78 17.98
N LEU A 218 -19.09 -13.42 17.04
CA LEU A 218 -19.44 -14.75 16.53
C LEU A 218 -19.04 -15.88 17.49
N GLY A 219 -18.21 -15.60 18.48
CA GLY A 219 -17.72 -16.61 19.44
C GLY A 219 -16.80 -17.64 18.79
N ILE A 220 -16.10 -17.25 17.72
CA ILE A 220 -15.14 -18.10 17.01
C ILE A 220 -13.72 -17.57 17.20
N GLU A 221 -12.76 -18.47 17.33
CA GLU A 221 -11.35 -18.11 17.37
C GLU A 221 -10.80 -17.96 15.94
N PRO A 222 -10.01 -16.92 15.67
CA PRO A 222 -9.36 -16.79 14.38
C PRO A 222 -8.31 -17.90 14.18
N PRO A 223 -8.03 -18.30 12.93
CA PRO A 223 -7.01 -19.29 12.65
C PRO A 223 -5.62 -18.75 13.07
N GLN A 224 -4.84 -19.58 13.77
CA GLN A 224 -3.53 -19.18 14.30
C GLN A 224 -2.37 -19.37 13.31
N GLY A 225 -2.61 -19.97 12.15
CA GLY A 225 -1.58 -20.22 11.14
C GLY A 225 -2.17 -20.61 9.79
N VAL A 226 -1.46 -20.24 8.73
CA VAL A 226 -1.83 -20.54 7.35
C VAL A 226 -0.67 -21.27 6.67
N LEU A 227 -0.94 -22.43 6.07
CA LEU A 227 0.03 -23.17 5.29
C LEU A 227 -0.21 -22.92 3.79
N LEU A 228 0.75 -22.26 3.14
CA LEU A 228 0.76 -22.08 1.69
C LEU A 228 1.52 -23.23 1.03
N HIS A 229 0.84 -24.04 0.20
CA HIS A 229 1.46 -25.15 -0.51
C HIS A 229 1.30 -25.01 -2.03
N GLY A 230 2.28 -25.50 -2.79
CA GLY A 230 2.24 -25.49 -4.25
C GLY A 230 3.64 -25.55 -4.87
N PRO A 231 3.75 -25.73 -6.20
CA PRO A 231 5.03 -25.75 -6.90
C PRO A 231 5.91 -24.52 -6.62
N PRO A 232 7.24 -24.62 -6.77
CA PRO A 232 8.12 -23.45 -6.66
C PRO A 232 7.77 -22.42 -7.76
N GLY A 233 7.94 -21.14 -7.45
CA GLY A 233 7.68 -20.05 -8.40
C GLY A 233 6.22 -19.61 -8.55
N THR A 234 5.29 -20.13 -7.74
CA THR A 234 3.86 -19.72 -7.76
C THR A 234 3.56 -18.50 -6.89
N GLY A 235 4.57 -17.73 -6.47
CA GLY A 235 4.34 -16.47 -5.75
C GLY A 235 3.96 -16.58 -4.27
N LYS A 236 4.22 -17.71 -3.58
CA LYS A 236 3.92 -17.88 -2.14
C LYS A 236 4.56 -16.80 -1.26
N THR A 237 5.85 -16.55 -1.44
CA THR A 237 6.60 -15.50 -0.72
C THR A 237 6.08 -14.10 -1.07
N LEU A 238 5.68 -13.86 -2.33
CA LEU A 238 5.09 -12.58 -2.75
C LEU A 238 3.74 -12.35 -2.08
N LEU A 239 2.90 -13.39 -1.99
CA LEU A 239 1.61 -13.34 -1.32
C LEU A 239 1.75 -13.04 0.17
N ALA A 240 2.67 -13.70 0.87
CA ALA A 240 2.92 -13.43 2.28
C ALA A 240 3.37 -11.98 2.54
N LYS A 241 4.28 -11.46 1.69
CA LYS A 241 4.70 -10.06 1.74
C LYS A 241 3.54 -9.10 1.47
N ALA A 242 2.71 -9.39 0.48
CA ALA A 242 1.54 -8.56 0.17
C ALA A 242 0.55 -8.48 1.32
N VAL A 243 0.29 -9.61 1.99
CA VAL A 243 -0.61 -9.65 3.15
C VAL A 243 -0.08 -8.77 4.28
N ALA A 244 1.21 -8.88 4.60
CA ALA A 244 1.82 -8.09 5.66
C ALA A 244 1.72 -6.59 5.39
N ASN A 245 2.06 -6.17 4.16
CA ASN A 245 1.99 -4.78 3.74
C ASN A 245 0.56 -4.22 3.80
N GLU A 246 -0.45 -5.01 3.46
CA GLU A 246 -1.85 -4.58 3.45
C GLU A 246 -2.45 -4.56 4.86
N THR A 247 -1.94 -5.39 5.77
CA THR A 247 -2.32 -5.37 7.19
C THR A 247 -1.58 -4.34 8.02
N SER A 248 -0.61 -3.62 7.45
CA SER A 248 0.28 -2.71 8.19
C SER A 248 0.94 -3.39 9.40
N ALA A 249 1.22 -4.69 9.30
CA ALA A 249 1.77 -5.54 10.36
C ALA A 249 3.27 -5.71 10.19
N SER A 250 4.01 -5.82 11.30
CA SER A 250 5.45 -6.14 11.25
C SER A 250 5.66 -7.50 10.59
N PHE A 251 6.61 -7.60 9.66
CA PHE A 251 6.85 -8.82 8.89
C PHE A 251 8.18 -9.47 9.25
N PHE A 252 8.12 -10.63 9.90
CA PHE A 252 9.29 -11.42 10.25
C PHE A 252 9.43 -12.57 9.27
N SER A 253 10.47 -12.55 8.44
CA SER A 253 10.73 -13.62 7.47
C SER A 253 11.80 -14.55 7.99
N ILE A 254 11.53 -15.85 7.88
CA ILE A 254 12.40 -16.92 8.31
C ILE A 254 12.56 -17.88 7.13
N ALA A 255 13.78 -18.12 6.65
CA ALA A 255 14.02 -19.19 5.69
C ALA A 255 14.43 -20.47 6.43
N GLY A 256 13.78 -21.60 6.14
CA GLY A 256 14.10 -22.91 6.74
C GLY A 256 15.61 -23.22 6.76
N PRO A 257 16.34 -23.06 5.63
CA PRO A 257 17.78 -23.29 5.59
C PRO A 257 18.62 -22.35 6.48
N GLU A 258 18.15 -21.14 6.78
CA GLU A 258 18.85 -20.19 7.65
C GLU A 258 18.81 -20.63 9.11
N ILE A 259 17.74 -21.33 9.52
CA ILE A 259 17.61 -21.89 10.87
C ILE A 259 18.43 -23.16 11.03
N ILE A 260 18.71 -23.93 9.97
CA ILE A 260 19.49 -25.19 10.08
C ILE A 260 20.99 -24.85 10.29
N SER A 261 21.34 -24.51 11.53
CA SER A 261 22.72 -24.30 11.96
C SER A 261 23.41 -25.63 12.25
N LYS A 262 24.74 -25.66 12.18
CA LYS A 262 25.54 -26.86 12.50
C LYS A 262 25.68 -27.12 14.00
N TYR A 263 25.22 -26.19 14.84
CA TYR A 263 25.46 -26.17 16.28
C TYR A 263 24.14 -26.36 17.04
N TYR A 264 24.13 -27.35 17.94
CA TYR A 264 22.92 -27.75 18.67
C TYR A 264 22.43 -26.62 19.60
N GLY A 265 21.21 -26.11 19.37
CA GLY A 265 20.52 -25.17 20.27
C GLY A 265 20.50 -23.69 19.82
N GLU A 266 21.42 -23.26 18.96
CA GLU A 266 21.43 -21.87 18.44
C GLU A 266 20.17 -21.57 17.60
N SER A 267 19.74 -22.56 16.81
CA SER A 267 18.55 -22.48 15.97
C SER A 267 17.24 -22.31 16.75
N GLU A 268 17.11 -22.98 17.90
CA GLU A 268 15.92 -22.86 18.76
C GLU A 268 15.88 -21.53 19.49
N GLN A 269 17.04 -21.02 19.90
CA GLN A 269 17.15 -19.71 20.55
C GLN A 269 16.76 -18.60 19.57
N GLN A 270 17.30 -18.61 18.36
CA GLN A 270 16.97 -17.62 17.33
C GLN A 270 15.48 -17.64 16.97
N LEU A 271 14.87 -18.83 16.86
CA LEU A 271 13.42 -18.95 16.68
C LEU A 271 12.65 -18.31 17.84
N ARG A 272 13.06 -18.56 19.08
CA ARG A 272 12.38 -17.99 20.24
C ARG A 272 12.47 -16.47 20.26
N GLU A 273 13.65 -15.91 19.97
CA GLU A 273 13.88 -14.47 19.88
C GLU A 273 12.95 -13.84 18.83
N ILE A 274 12.86 -14.41 17.62
CA ILE A 274 11.96 -13.89 16.57
C ILE A 274 10.49 -13.90 17.01
N PHE A 275 10.04 -14.95 17.70
CA PHE A 275 8.66 -15.01 18.21
C PHE A 275 8.42 -14.02 19.37
N GLU A 276 9.43 -13.76 20.20
CA GLU A 276 9.38 -12.74 21.26
C GLU A 276 9.30 -11.34 20.62
N ASP A 277 10.18 -11.01 19.68
CA ASP A 277 10.19 -9.74 18.95
C ASP A 277 8.85 -9.49 18.24
N ALA A 278 8.31 -10.51 17.54
CA ALA A 278 7.02 -10.41 16.88
C ALA A 278 5.85 -10.20 17.85
N THR A 279 5.97 -10.68 19.09
CA THR A 279 4.96 -10.44 20.13
C THR A 279 5.04 -9.00 20.65
N GLU A 280 6.24 -8.45 20.79
CA GLU A 280 6.46 -7.06 21.20
C GLU A 280 6.03 -6.06 20.11
N GLU A 281 6.22 -6.39 18.84
CA GLU A 281 5.82 -5.59 17.68
C GLU A 281 4.40 -5.87 17.15
N SER A 282 3.52 -6.43 17.98
CA SER A 282 2.15 -6.74 17.57
C SER A 282 1.39 -5.48 17.08
N PRO A 283 0.67 -5.52 15.94
CA PRO A 283 0.37 -6.70 15.12
C PRO A 283 1.53 -7.14 14.20
N ALA A 284 1.85 -8.44 14.21
CA ALA A 284 2.95 -9.02 13.45
C ALA A 284 2.57 -10.30 12.70
N ILE A 285 3.27 -10.56 11.59
CA ILE A 285 3.18 -11.78 10.78
C ILE A 285 4.56 -12.43 10.74
N ILE A 286 4.63 -13.69 11.17
CA ILE A 286 5.82 -14.54 11.02
C ILE A 286 5.63 -15.42 9.80
N PHE A 287 6.50 -15.28 8.81
CA PHE A 287 6.51 -16.08 7.60
C PHE A 287 7.69 -17.05 7.63
N ILE A 288 7.41 -18.34 7.57
CA ILE A 288 8.42 -19.40 7.50
C ILE A 288 8.42 -19.96 6.08
N ASP A 289 9.44 -19.62 5.29
CA ASP A 289 9.65 -20.17 3.95
C ASP A 289 10.37 -21.53 4.04
N GLU A 290 10.10 -22.41 3.09
CA GLU A 290 10.71 -23.76 3.00
C GLU A 290 10.56 -24.62 4.28
N LEU A 291 9.38 -24.56 4.94
CA LEU A 291 9.08 -25.34 6.16
C LEU A 291 9.26 -26.86 6.01
N ASP A 292 9.21 -27.38 4.78
CA ASP A 292 9.38 -28.79 4.45
C ASP A 292 10.84 -29.27 4.40
N SER A 293 11.81 -28.36 4.48
CA SER A 293 13.26 -28.64 4.51
C SER A 293 13.75 -29.06 5.88
#